data_AF-A0A959DEM3-F1
#
_entry.id   AF-A0A959DEM3-F1
#
_cell.length_a   1.000
_cell.length_b   1.000
_cell.length_c   1.000
_cell.angle_alpha   90.00
_cell.angle_beta   90.00
_cell.angle_gamma   90.00
#
_symmetry.space_group_name_H-M   'P 1'
#
loop_
_entity.id
_entity.type
_entity.pdbx_description
1 polymer ?
#
loop_
_entity_poly.entity_id
_entity_poly.type
_entity_poly.pdbx_seq_one_letter_code
_entity_poly.pdbx_strand_id
1 'polypeptide(L)'
;MAVNTDTEKNIVNQVSSIKDYPSNCLWRPSGGGAPLYGPCAGQITEEKYLPTFPFSIPKDYYCIRPDFFPALAFTKGLHVRMDGGTDESITPYKSNGGYNYRRSTTDADKEPETPVNTAPSRYCINIDWFEATLEGNWLPRNEVGDPLSVVSFLDGDLVLERDPARWNGTQHYQYGYNIYFHGEPVATIITHPRNAIMGRTDPGEGTRALSQLRLENHILYRQGWTKIYAAILYGLEVELNNITRLDVSVDGGEFLSDYRQLIAGSYKKLGRAKHSCHFTAKDEVEGFYIGSRSSDRYVRGYSKTSEISQAGGTKTYIVDAWKKANLEAYDNGAGKVERLELVLKAKAIAQMEKGLAGQGIDGPIGDALAVAALIDGGPIAESFDVKRLEDDNYLAGIMRANLEKFYQFVDAGELARTGNISRCARIDAVDWHIFEAEQLHRLTTTKKPNVIWAVQRRITFDMLEYYAKRARRGAGLFDQKELQSAEEAFHFNRELAKSYGVLDWFEKKLKYWAKQRDFHGAMEEARAAAKHRQDNAYNLQSVV
;
A
#
# COMPACT_ATOMS: atom_id res chain seq x y z
N MET A 1 -63.11 22.09 12.49
CA MET A 1 -62.45 22.49 11.24
C MET A 1 -61.46 21.38 10.89
N ALA A 2 -61.92 20.23 10.38
CA ALA A 2 -62.27 19.94 8.97
C ALA A 2 -61.05 20.21 8.06
N VAL A 3 -60.47 19.27 7.33
CA VAL A 3 -61.08 18.26 6.45
C VAL A 3 -60.19 17.02 6.31
N ASN A 4 -60.89 15.88 6.27
CA ASN A 4 -60.49 14.51 5.95
C ASN A 4 -60.47 14.30 4.41
N THR A 5 -59.69 13.35 3.88
CA THR A 5 -60.08 12.34 2.85
C THR A 5 -58.80 11.66 2.32
N ASP A 6 -58.56 10.37 2.49
CA ASP A 6 -59.28 9.18 1.98
C ASP A 6 -58.97 8.81 0.51
N THR A 7 -58.26 7.67 0.41
CA THR A 7 -58.54 6.45 -0.38
C THR A 7 -58.61 6.44 -1.93
N GLU A 8 -57.88 5.45 -2.46
CA GLU A 8 -58.24 4.51 -3.54
C GLU A 8 -58.45 4.99 -4.99
N LYS A 9 -57.72 4.35 -5.93
CA LYS A 9 -58.31 3.35 -6.85
C LYS A 9 -57.30 2.70 -7.81
N ASN A 10 -57.37 1.36 -7.85
CA ASN A 10 -56.94 0.47 -8.92
C ASN A 10 -57.73 0.72 -10.21
N ILE A 11 -57.07 0.62 -11.38
CA ILE A 11 -57.65 0.03 -12.61
C ILE A 11 -56.56 -0.73 -13.39
N VAL A 12 -56.94 -1.94 -13.79
CA VAL A 12 -56.24 -2.97 -14.58
C VAL A 12 -56.66 -2.89 -16.05
N ASN A 13 -55.73 -3.14 -17.00
CA ASN A 13 -55.85 -4.01 -18.20
C ASN A 13 -54.80 -3.62 -19.28
N GLN A 14 -53.88 -4.53 -19.62
CA GLN A 14 -53.82 -5.38 -20.85
C GLN A 14 -53.40 -4.58 -22.11
N VAL A 15 -52.45 -4.97 -22.97
CA VAL A 15 -52.24 -6.23 -23.71
C VAL A 15 -50.81 -6.24 -24.33
N SER A 16 -50.12 -7.39 -24.23
CA SER A 16 -49.12 -8.04 -25.13
C SER A 16 -48.03 -7.20 -25.88
N SER A 17 -46.77 -7.64 -26.06
CA SER A 17 -46.38 -8.94 -26.63
C SER A 17 -44.83 -9.08 -26.66
N ILE A 18 -44.31 -10.31 -26.38
CA ILE A 18 -43.36 -11.11 -27.22
C ILE A 18 -41.97 -10.44 -27.50
N LYS A 19 -40.78 -11.00 -27.21
CA LYS A 19 -40.28 -12.39 -27.18
C LYS A 19 -38.86 -12.47 -26.54
N ASP A 20 -38.63 -13.56 -25.80
CA ASP A 20 -37.46 -14.46 -25.70
C ASP A 20 -36.01 -13.95 -25.62
N TYR A 21 -35.26 -14.35 -24.58
CA TYR A 21 -34.11 -15.29 -24.64
C TYR A 21 -33.78 -15.82 -23.22
N PRO A 22 -33.19 -17.04 -23.08
CA PRO A 22 -33.48 -17.96 -21.99
C PRO A 22 -32.50 -17.93 -20.80
N SER A 23 -33.08 -18.29 -19.67
CA SER A 23 -32.50 -18.79 -18.43
C SER A 23 -31.86 -20.17 -18.57
N ASN A 24 -30.77 -20.41 -17.84
CA ASN A 24 -30.31 -21.67 -17.23
C ASN A 24 -29.00 -21.33 -16.47
N CYS A 25 -28.68 -21.75 -15.25
CA CYS A 25 -29.30 -22.54 -14.20
C CYS A 25 -28.62 -22.12 -12.89
N LEU A 26 -29.38 -21.78 -11.85
CA LEU A 26 -28.93 -21.67 -10.46
C LEU A 26 -29.56 -22.82 -9.69
N TRP A 27 -28.76 -23.74 -9.19
CA TRP A 27 -29.19 -24.74 -8.20
C TRP A 27 -28.84 -24.24 -6.80
N ARG A 28 -29.86 -24.07 -5.96
CA ARG A 28 -29.74 -24.00 -4.49
C ARG A 28 -29.95 -25.41 -3.92
N PRO A 29 -29.25 -25.80 -2.84
CA PRO A 29 -29.50 -27.05 -2.14
C PRO A 29 -30.63 -26.89 -1.11
N SER A 30 -31.43 -27.94 -0.97
CA SER A 30 -32.46 -28.12 0.05
C SER A 30 -32.11 -29.31 0.95
N GLY A 31 -32.43 -29.18 2.24
CA GLY A 31 -32.78 -30.31 3.11
C GLY A 31 -31.69 -30.83 4.05
N GLY A 32 -32.00 -30.79 5.34
CA GLY A 32 -31.19 -31.31 6.44
C GLY A 32 -31.51 -32.76 6.82
N GLY A 33 -30.72 -33.29 7.74
CA GLY A 33 -30.91 -34.56 8.44
C GLY A 33 -29.81 -34.77 9.48
N ALA A 34 -30.19 -35.00 10.73
CA ALA A 34 -29.30 -35.26 11.87
C ALA A 34 -28.63 -36.65 11.79
N PRO A 35 -27.44 -36.87 12.39
CA PRO A 35 -26.85 -38.20 12.46
C PRO A 35 -27.24 -38.93 13.76
N LEU A 36 -27.73 -40.16 13.60
CA LEU A 36 -27.84 -41.17 14.66
C LEU A 36 -26.61 -42.11 14.60
N TYR A 37 -26.14 -42.49 15.77
CA TYR A 37 -25.07 -43.46 16.03
C TYR A 37 -25.42 -44.88 15.56
N GLY A 38 -24.40 -45.64 15.12
CA GLY A 38 -24.44 -47.10 15.04
C GLY A 38 -23.28 -47.70 14.23
N PRO A 39 -22.43 -48.59 14.79
CA PRO A 39 -21.33 -49.22 14.07
C PRO A 39 -21.76 -50.56 13.47
N CYS A 40 -21.41 -50.80 12.20
CA CYS A 40 -21.49 -52.13 11.61
C CYS A 40 -20.13 -52.50 11.02
N ALA A 41 -19.52 -53.49 11.65
CA ALA A 41 -18.47 -54.31 11.07
C ALA A 41 -19.02 -55.08 9.87
N GLY A 42 -18.21 -55.22 8.82
CA GLY A 42 -18.51 -56.05 7.66
C GLY A 42 -17.30 -56.17 6.76
N GLN A 43 -16.54 -57.26 6.94
CA GLN A 43 -15.61 -57.78 5.95
C GLN A 43 -16.42 -58.27 4.74
N ILE A 44 -16.10 -57.80 3.53
CA ILE A 44 -16.31 -58.56 2.29
C ILE A 44 -15.11 -58.27 1.35
N THR A 45 -14.61 -59.37 0.81
CA THR A 45 -13.53 -59.57 -0.14
C THR A 45 -13.93 -59.28 -1.59
N GLU A 46 -12.91 -59.32 -2.46
CA GLU A 46 -12.94 -59.49 -3.93
C GLU A 46 -12.79 -58.23 -4.81
N GLU A 47 -11.56 -58.12 -5.34
CA GLU A 47 -11.19 -58.02 -6.76
C GLU A 47 -12.17 -57.36 -7.73
N LYS A 48 -11.73 -56.27 -8.39
CA LYS A 48 -11.44 -56.30 -9.84
C LYS A 48 -10.95 -54.95 -10.43
N TYR A 49 -9.98 -55.10 -11.33
CA TYR A 49 -9.55 -54.25 -12.45
C TYR A 49 -8.98 -52.84 -12.19
N LEU A 50 -7.64 -52.76 -12.22
CA LEU A 50 -6.90 -51.57 -12.66
C LEU A 50 -6.21 -51.88 -14.00
N PRO A 51 -6.25 -50.98 -15.00
CA PRO A 51 -5.52 -51.14 -16.25
C PRO A 51 -4.04 -50.76 -16.07
N THR A 52 -3.15 -51.71 -16.37
CA THR A 52 -1.71 -51.54 -16.53
C THR A 52 -1.39 -50.84 -17.85
N PHE A 53 -0.55 -49.79 -17.81
CA PHE A 53 0.23 -49.33 -18.96
C PHE A 53 1.73 -49.46 -18.65
N PRO A 54 2.56 -49.90 -19.62
CA PRO A 54 3.94 -50.28 -19.35
C PRO A 54 4.90 -49.12 -19.62
N PHE A 55 5.83 -48.88 -18.70
CA PHE A 55 7.13 -48.32 -19.06
C PHE A 55 8.23 -49.11 -18.36
N SER A 56 8.98 -49.82 -19.18
CA SER A 56 10.22 -50.52 -18.86
C SER A 56 11.34 -49.51 -18.58
N ILE A 57 11.95 -49.60 -17.39
CA ILE A 57 13.23 -48.95 -17.09
C ILE A 57 14.29 -50.05 -17.05
N PRO A 58 15.40 -49.94 -17.81
CA PRO A 58 16.48 -50.92 -17.74
C PRO A 58 17.22 -50.84 -16.41
N LYS A 59 17.50 -52.01 -15.85
CA LYS A 59 18.45 -52.23 -14.78
C LYS A 59 19.90 -52.17 -15.32
N ASP A 60 20.78 -51.80 -14.40
CA ASP A 60 22.24 -51.95 -14.41
C ASP A 60 23.03 -50.79 -15.03
N TYR A 61 23.64 -49.97 -14.17
CA TYR A 61 25.10 -49.87 -14.03
C TYR A 61 25.46 -49.34 -12.63
N TYR A 62 26.27 -50.12 -11.89
CA TYR A 62 27.03 -49.68 -10.72
C TYR A 62 28.24 -48.85 -11.17
N CYS A 63 28.58 -47.78 -10.44
CA CYS A 63 29.92 -47.58 -9.87
C CYS A 63 30.00 -46.29 -9.05
N ILE A 64 30.37 -46.46 -7.78
CA ILE A 64 30.74 -45.43 -6.83
C ILE A 64 32.06 -44.80 -7.27
N ARG A 65 32.13 -43.46 -7.29
CA ARG A 65 33.35 -42.71 -6.98
C ARG A 65 33.02 -41.58 -6.01
N PRO A 66 33.73 -41.49 -4.87
CA PRO A 66 33.82 -40.23 -4.13
C PRO A 66 34.73 -39.29 -4.94
N ASP A 67 34.66 -37.99 -4.66
CA ASP A 67 35.57 -36.96 -5.19
C ASP A 67 35.15 -36.36 -6.55
N PHE A 68 34.15 -35.47 -6.52
CA PHE A 68 34.08 -34.36 -7.50
C PHE A 68 33.24 -33.20 -6.94
N PHE A 69 33.89 -32.28 -6.21
CA PHE A 69 33.39 -30.93 -5.97
C PHE A 69 34.06 -30.00 -6.99
N PRO A 70 33.31 -29.31 -7.87
CA PRO A 70 33.76 -28.04 -8.41
C PRO A 70 33.10 -26.92 -7.60
N ALA A 71 33.96 -26.15 -6.95
CA ALA A 71 33.62 -24.86 -6.37
C ALA A 71 32.94 -23.98 -7.44
N LEU A 72 31.68 -23.61 -7.19
CA LEU A 72 30.98 -22.53 -7.86
C LEU A 72 30.19 -21.77 -6.79
N ALA A 73 30.94 -21.07 -5.94
CA ALA A 73 30.39 -20.06 -5.05
C ALA A 73 30.34 -18.74 -5.81
N PHE A 74 29.17 -18.41 -6.33
CA PHE A 74 28.76 -17.03 -6.59
C PHE A 74 27.31 -16.89 -6.15
N THR A 75 27.09 -16.92 -4.84
CA THR A 75 25.90 -16.35 -4.23
C THR A 75 26.30 -14.99 -3.66
N LYS A 76 25.90 -13.92 -4.35
CA LYS A 76 25.87 -12.58 -3.77
C LYS A 76 24.72 -12.54 -2.76
N GLY A 77 24.94 -13.15 -1.60
CA GLY A 77 24.09 -12.93 -0.42
C GLY A 77 24.47 -11.59 0.20
N LEU A 78 23.46 -10.85 0.65
CA LEU A 78 23.62 -9.64 1.44
C LEU A 78 24.36 -10.02 2.75
N HIS A 79 25.69 -9.92 2.78
CA HIS A 79 26.45 -10.08 4.01
C HIS A 79 26.13 -8.92 4.94
N VAL A 80 25.17 -9.12 5.84
CA VAL A 80 25.06 -8.32 7.06
C VAL A 80 26.27 -8.72 7.91
N ARG A 81 27.37 -7.96 7.80
CA ARG A 81 28.40 -7.96 8.83
C ARG A 81 27.74 -7.47 10.11
N MET A 82 27.52 -8.39 11.04
CA MET A 82 27.36 -8.04 12.45
C MET A 82 28.76 -7.63 12.91
N ASP A 83 29.11 -6.35 12.76
CA ASP A 83 30.33 -5.83 13.35
C ASP A 83 30.22 -6.06 14.87
N GLY A 84 31.16 -6.83 15.41
CA GLY A 84 31.23 -7.22 16.82
C GLY A 84 31.57 -6.04 17.74
N GLY A 85 30.77 -4.98 17.69
CA GLY A 85 30.78 -3.90 18.66
C GLY A 85 30.24 -4.45 19.99
N THR A 86 31.14 -4.51 20.97
CA THR A 86 30.82 -4.89 22.34
C THR A 86 29.89 -3.88 23.00
N ASP A 87 28.86 -4.40 23.68
CA ASP A 87 28.11 -3.76 24.77
C ASP A 87 26.96 -2.78 24.45
N GLU A 88 26.06 -3.16 23.53
CA GLU A 88 24.65 -2.74 23.63
C GLU A 88 23.81 -3.88 24.20
N SER A 89 23.62 -3.88 25.52
CA SER A 89 22.80 -4.89 26.20
C SER A 89 21.39 -4.93 25.62
N ILE A 90 21.00 -6.07 25.02
CA ILE A 90 19.60 -6.39 24.79
C ILE A 90 18.91 -6.32 26.15
N THR A 91 17.88 -5.48 26.28
CA THR A 91 17.22 -5.27 27.56
C THR A 91 16.59 -6.59 28.04
N PRO A 92 16.85 -7.02 29.30
CA PRO A 92 16.40 -8.32 29.79
C PRO A 92 14.87 -8.44 29.90
N TYR A 93 14.41 -9.69 29.97
CA TYR A 93 13.03 -10.24 29.96
C TYR A 93 11.89 -9.52 30.72
N LYS A 94 12.19 -8.56 31.61
CA LYS A 94 11.15 -7.69 32.19
C LYS A 94 11.04 -6.46 31.32
N SER A 95 9.83 -6.17 30.82
CA SER A 95 9.45 -4.97 30.06
C SER A 95 9.95 -3.67 30.71
N ASN A 96 11.22 -3.37 30.51
CA ASN A 96 11.86 -2.10 30.81
C ASN A 96 11.95 -1.42 29.46
N GLY A 97 10.79 -0.99 28.92
CA GLY A 97 10.60 -0.52 27.56
C GLY A 97 11.73 0.39 27.09
N GLY A 98 12.76 -0.17 26.47
CA GLY A 98 13.76 0.59 25.74
C GLY A 98 13.02 1.33 24.65
N TYR A 99 13.23 2.64 24.58
CA TYR A 99 12.69 3.54 23.57
C TYR A 99 13.89 4.38 23.18
N ASN A 100 13.88 4.86 21.94
CA ASN A 100 14.90 5.77 21.46
C ASN A 100 14.86 7.03 22.31
N TYR A 101 15.84 7.16 23.19
CA TYR A 101 16.17 8.47 23.70
C TYR A 101 16.43 9.34 22.47
N ARG A 102 15.94 10.60 22.48
CA ARG A 102 16.56 11.65 21.69
C ARG A 102 18.04 11.71 22.11
N ARG A 103 18.86 10.81 21.59
CA ARG A 103 20.31 10.99 21.60
C ARG A 103 20.53 12.07 20.57
N SER A 104 20.62 13.30 21.06
CA SER A 104 21.41 14.30 20.37
C SER A 104 22.72 13.60 19.99
N THR A 105 22.99 13.46 18.69
CA THR A 105 24.14 12.72 18.16
C THR A 105 25.49 13.32 18.57
N THR A 106 25.48 14.42 19.33
CA THR A 106 26.65 15.17 19.78
C THR A 106 27.23 14.73 21.12
N ASP A 107 26.57 13.89 21.92
CA ASP A 107 26.96 13.71 23.33
C ASP A 107 27.00 12.23 23.79
N ALA A 108 27.74 11.37 23.07
CA ALA A 108 27.90 9.96 23.46
C ALA A 108 28.75 9.74 24.73
N ASP A 109 29.54 10.75 25.15
CA ASP A 109 30.53 10.61 26.24
C ASP A 109 30.14 11.33 27.55
N LYS A 110 28.94 11.93 27.65
CA LYS A 110 28.51 12.60 28.89
C LYS A 110 27.76 11.62 29.80
N GLU A 111 28.20 11.55 31.06
CA GLU A 111 27.49 10.85 32.14
C GLU A 111 26.00 11.23 32.16
N PRO A 112 25.10 10.33 32.61
CA PRO A 112 23.66 10.58 32.62
C PRO A 112 23.34 11.79 33.52
N GLU A 113 23.25 12.97 32.92
CA GLU A 113 22.76 14.16 33.57
C GLU A 113 21.36 13.88 34.12
N THR A 114 21.09 14.40 35.32
CA THR A 114 19.78 14.38 36.00
C THR A 114 18.63 14.50 34.99
N PRO A 115 17.55 13.70 35.14
CA PRO A 115 16.47 13.64 34.16
C PRO A 115 15.98 15.06 33.85
N VAL A 116 16.32 15.53 32.66
CA VAL A 116 15.88 16.82 32.16
C VAL A 116 14.36 16.78 32.21
N ASN A 117 13.77 17.73 32.93
CA ASN A 117 12.32 17.89 33.01
C ASN A 117 11.82 18.32 31.64
N THR A 118 11.70 17.37 30.72
CA THR A 118 11.20 17.57 29.37
C THR A 118 9.72 17.86 29.47
N ALA A 119 9.27 18.93 28.83
CA ALA A 119 7.85 19.22 28.72
C ALA A 119 7.10 17.98 28.19
N PRO A 120 5.85 17.74 28.61
CA PRO A 120 5.04 16.64 28.11
C PRO A 120 5.04 16.62 26.57
N SER A 121 5.28 15.46 25.98
CA SER A 121 5.16 15.30 24.54
C SER A 121 3.69 15.29 24.17
N ARG A 122 3.33 16.03 23.12
CA ARG A 122 1.99 15.97 22.55
C ARG A 122 1.71 14.65 21.84
N TYR A 123 2.75 13.99 21.31
CA TYR A 123 2.60 12.79 20.49
C TYR A 123 3.58 11.67 20.83
N CYS A 124 3.18 10.44 20.50
CA CYS A 124 4.01 9.25 20.52
C CYS A 124 3.82 8.48 19.21
N ILE A 125 4.91 8.13 18.50
CA ILE A 125 4.86 7.45 17.20
C ILE A 125 5.45 6.04 17.31
N ASN A 126 4.75 5.02 16.81
CA ASN A 126 5.18 3.62 16.90
C ASN A 126 4.75 2.81 15.67
N ILE A 127 5.43 1.68 15.42
CA ILE A 127 4.93 0.63 14.54
C ILE A 127 3.88 -0.21 15.29
N ASP A 128 2.68 -0.33 14.71
CA ASP A 128 1.59 -1.14 15.28
C ASP A 128 1.41 -2.50 14.58
N TRP A 129 1.95 -2.66 13.38
CA TRP A 129 1.94 -3.92 12.62
C TRP A 129 3.14 -4.00 11.68
N PHE A 130 3.83 -5.14 11.67
CA PHE A 130 4.89 -5.45 10.72
C PHE A 130 4.73 -6.87 10.17
N GLU A 131 4.67 -6.98 8.85
CA GLU A 131 4.55 -8.25 8.14
C GLU A 131 5.37 -8.22 6.86
N ALA A 132 6.12 -9.30 6.61
CA ALA A 132 7.01 -9.42 5.47
C ALA A 132 6.90 -10.78 4.80
N THR A 133 7.09 -10.80 3.48
CA THR A 133 7.37 -12.01 2.72
C THR A 133 8.87 -12.26 2.75
N LEU A 134 9.24 -13.46 3.16
CA LEU A 134 10.60 -13.97 3.16
C LEU A 134 10.78 -15.00 2.05
N GLU A 135 12.00 -15.11 1.55
CA GLU A 135 12.40 -16.11 0.57
C GLU A 135 13.52 -16.99 1.11
N GLY A 136 13.35 -18.30 1.01
CA GLY A 136 14.36 -19.28 1.39
C GLY A 136 13.72 -20.56 1.93
N ASN A 137 14.42 -21.67 1.76
CA ASN A 137 13.95 -22.98 2.23
C ASN A 137 14.60 -23.34 3.55
N TRP A 138 13.88 -23.10 4.64
CA TRP A 138 14.40 -23.27 6.00
C TRP A 138 13.79 -24.46 6.73
N LEU A 139 12.76 -25.11 6.19
CA LEU A 139 11.92 -26.04 6.94
C LEU A 139 12.50 -27.47 6.87
N PRO A 140 13.14 -27.97 7.94
CA PRO A 140 13.60 -29.36 7.97
C PRO A 140 12.43 -30.33 7.95
N ARG A 141 12.69 -31.52 7.40
CA ARG A 141 11.74 -32.61 7.27
C ARG A 141 12.24 -33.85 7.98
N ASN A 142 11.33 -34.65 8.52
CA ASN A 142 11.64 -35.96 9.07
C ASN A 142 11.91 -36.99 7.94
N GLU A 143 12.21 -38.23 8.34
CA GLU A 143 12.47 -39.35 7.41
C GLU A 143 11.30 -39.66 6.46
N VAL A 144 10.08 -39.33 6.86
CA VAL A 144 8.84 -39.52 6.07
C VAL A 144 8.56 -38.32 5.15
N GLY A 145 9.38 -37.26 5.23
CA GLY A 145 9.24 -36.04 4.44
C GLY A 145 8.27 -35.02 5.04
N ASP A 146 7.70 -35.28 6.21
CA ASP A 146 6.83 -34.34 6.92
C ASP A 146 7.67 -33.27 7.64
N PRO A 147 7.18 -32.01 7.68
CA PRO A 147 7.82 -30.98 8.50
C PRO A 147 7.88 -31.36 9.98
N LEU A 148 8.99 -31.04 10.64
CA LEU A 148 9.13 -31.20 12.08
C LEU A 148 8.16 -30.27 12.84
N SER A 149 7.59 -30.76 13.95
CA SER A 149 6.67 -29.97 14.79
C SER A 149 7.39 -28.91 15.63
N VAL A 150 8.66 -29.17 15.97
CA VAL A 150 9.54 -28.25 16.68
C VAL A 150 10.87 -28.21 15.93
N VAL A 151 11.36 -27.01 15.65
CA VAL A 151 12.65 -26.78 15.02
C VAL A 151 13.44 -25.79 15.86
N SER A 152 14.75 -25.99 15.96
CA SER A 152 15.64 -25.13 16.73
C SER A 152 16.80 -24.66 15.86
N PHE A 153 17.14 -23.39 15.97
CA PHE A 153 18.25 -22.72 15.30
C PHE A 153 19.07 -21.95 16.34
N LEU A 154 20.27 -21.50 15.96
CA LEU A 154 21.14 -20.68 16.81
C LEU A 154 21.35 -21.30 18.21
N ASP A 155 21.76 -22.56 18.26
CA ASP A 155 22.02 -23.31 19.50
C ASP A 155 20.86 -23.34 20.52
N GLY A 156 19.61 -23.16 20.07
CA GLY A 156 18.44 -23.16 20.96
C GLY A 156 17.83 -21.79 21.21
N ASP A 157 18.48 -20.72 20.77
CA ASP A 157 17.99 -19.36 20.99
C ASP A 157 16.78 -19.03 20.12
N LEU A 158 16.67 -19.64 18.94
CA LEU A 158 15.56 -19.45 18.03
C LEU A 158 14.80 -20.77 17.86
N VAL A 159 13.60 -20.86 18.43
CA VAL A 159 12.77 -22.06 18.41
C VAL A 159 11.48 -21.79 17.65
N LEU A 160 11.11 -22.69 16.75
CA LEU A 160 9.85 -22.65 16.02
C LEU A 160 8.98 -23.84 16.42
N GLU A 161 7.80 -23.56 16.93
CA GLU A 161 6.81 -24.57 17.31
C GLU A 161 5.60 -24.46 16.38
N ARG A 162 5.11 -25.60 15.88
CA ARG A 162 3.95 -25.64 14.98
C ARG A 162 2.73 -25.03 15.67
N ASP A 163 2.11 -24.04 15.01
CA ASP A 163 0.98 -23.31 15.57
C ASP A 163 -0.25 -24.24 15.66
N PRO A 164 -0.73 -24.58 16.88
CA PRO A 164 -1.86 -25.48 17.04
C PRO A 164 -3.16 -24.89 16.48
N ALA A 165 -3.31 -23.56 16.49
CA ALA A 165 -4.48 -22.89 15.92
C ALA A 165 -4.49 -22.95 14.38
N ARG A 166 -3.33 -23.18 13.77
CA ARG A 166 -3.12 -23.28 12.32
C ARG A 166 -2.45 -24.60 11.94
N TRP A 167 -2.83 -25.70 12.59
CA TRP A 167 -2.26 -27.02 12.31
C TRP A 167 -2.34 -27.40 10.82
N ASN A 168 -3.45 -27.01 10.17
CA ASN A 168 -3.70 -27.21 8.73
C ASN A 168 -3.25 -26.01 7.87
N GLY A 169 -2.41 -25.13 8.38
CA GLY A 169 -1.99 -23.89 7.71
C GLY A 169 -3.13 -22.90 7.51
N THR A 170 -3.07 -22.15 6.42
CA THR A 170 -4.06 -21.15 6.01
C THR A 170 -4.63 -21.50 4.63
N GLN A 171 -5.53 -20.66 4.11
CA GLN A 171 -5.99 -20.78 2.72
C GLN A 171 -4.83 -20.72 1.71
N HIS A 172 -3.76 -19.98 2.02
CA HIS A 172 -2.67 -19.70 1.10
C HIS A 172 -1.40 -20.50 1.41
N TYR A 173 -1.21 -20.97 2.64
CA TYR A 173 0.00 -21.62 3.11
C TYR A 173 -0.30 -22.97 3.78
N GLN A 174 0.61 -23.93 3.64
CA GLN A 174 0.41 -25.28 4.16
C GLN A 174 0.69 -25.38 5.67
N TYR A 175 1.67 -24.62 6.16
CA TYR A 175 2.15 -24.74 7.54
C TYR A 175 2.20 -23.38 8.23
N GLY A 176 2.06 -23.38 9.56
CA GLY A 176 2.21 -22.23 10.43
C GLY A 176 3.00 -22.58 11.69
N TYR A 177 3.87 -21.67 12.12
CA TYR A 177 4.72 -21.81 13.30
C TYR A 177 4.68 -20.53 14.14
N ASN A 178 4.70 -20.70 15.45
CA ASN A 178 5.04 -19.67 16.42
C ASN A 178 6.57 -19.66 16.58
N ILE A 179 7.16 -18.47 16.57
CA ILE A 179 8.59 -18.26 16.73
C ILE A 179 8.85 -17.74 18.13
N TYR A 180 9.77 -18.41 18.82
CA TYR A 180 10.28 -18.05 20.12
C TYR A 180 11.73 -17.63 20.01
N PHE A 181 12.10 -16.51 20.63
CA PHE A 181 13.48 -16.05 20.73
C PHE A 181 13.85 -15.94 22.21
N HIS A 182 14.87 -16.69 22.64
CA HIS A 182 15.22 -16.91 24.05
C HIS A 182 13.99 -17.27 24.92
N GLY A 183 13.10 -18.13 24.38
CA GLY A 183 11.90 -18.61 25.07
C GLY A 183 10.69 -17.66 25.07
N GLU A 184 10.80 -16.46 24.50
CA GLU A 184 9.69 -15.52 24.38
C GLU A 184 9.01 -15.61 23.00
N PRO A 185 7.66 -15.65 22.90
CA PRO A 185 6.99 -15.58 21.60
C PRO A 185 7.21 -14.21 20.94
N VAL A 186 7.89 -14.19 19.79
CA VAL A 186 8.25 -12.95 19.09
C VAL A 186 7.57 -12.77 17.74
N ALA A 187 7.16 -13.87 17.09
CA ALA A 187 6.60 -13.81 15.75
C ALA A 187 5.74 -15.04 15.43
N THR A 188 5.03 -14.96 14.31
CA THR A 188 4.45 -16.12 13.62
C THR A 188 4.94 -16.15 12.19
N ILE A 189 5.18 -17.35 11.66
CA ILE A 189 5.55 -17.56 10.27
C ILE A 189 4.63 -18.59 9.63
N ILE A 190 4.06 -18.26 8.47
CA ILE A 190 3.34 -19.22 7.63
C ILE A 190 4.15 -19.47 6.36
N THR A 191 4.24 -20.72 5.93
CA THR A 191 5.18 -21.13 4.90
C THR A 191 4.60 -22.20 3.97
N HIS A 192 5.29 -22.40 2.85
CA HIS A 192 4.95 -23.34 1.78
C HIS A 192 3.60 -22.99 1.14
N PRO A 193 3.59 -22.07 0.16
CA PRO A 193 2.36 -21.67 -0.52
C PRO A 193 1.64 -22.88 -1.11
N ARG A 194 0.32 -22.94 -0.93
CA ARG A 194 -0.54 -23.97 -1.51
C ARG A 194 -0.70 -23.80 -3.03
N ASN A 195 -0.60 -22.57 -3.52
CA ASN A 195 -0.76 -22.26 -4.93
C ASN A 195 0.59 -22.25 -5.64
N ALA A 196 0.74 -23.10 -6.65
CA ALA A 196 1.93 -23.15 -7.51
C ALA A 196 2.24 -21.80 -8.18
N ILE A 197 1.25 -20.92 -8.39
CA ILE A 197 1.47 -19.58 -8.96
C ILE A 197 2.29 -18.70 -8.00
N MET A 198 2.06 -18.80 -6.69
CA MET A 198 2.84 -18.02 -5.71
C MET A 198 4.28 -18.54 -5.59
N GLY A 199 4.47 -19.84 -5.82
CA GLY A 199 5.80 -20.46 -5.81
C GLY A 199 6.51 -20.45 -7.17
N ARG A 200 5.84 -20.14 -8.29
CA ARG A 200 6.45 -20.20 -9.62
C ARG A 200 7.46 -19.08 -9.78
N THR A 201 8.70 -19.47 -10.05
CA THR A 201 9.67 -18.61 -10.74
C THR A 201 9.41 -18.61 -12.24
N ASP A 202 10.22 -17.86 -12.97
CA ASP A 202 10.34 -18.04 -14.42
C ASP A 202 10.69 -19.50 -14.77
N PRO A 203 10.33 -19.97 -15.98
CA PRO A 203 10.59 -21.34 -16.41
C PRO A 203 12.07 -21.71 -16.26
N GLY A 204 12.39 -22.61 -15.32
CA GLY A 204 13.74 -23.11 -15.07
C GLY A 204 14.34 -22.80 -13.69
N GLU A 205 13.76 -21.86 -12.94
CA GLU A 205 14.32 -21.38 -11.65
C GLU A 205 13.78 -22.11 -10.40
N GLY A 206 12.97 -23.17 -10.57
CA GLY A 206 12.44 -23.96 -9.44
C GLY A 206 11.19 -23.34 -8.81
N THR A 207 10.87 -23.71 -7.56
CA THR A 207 9.74 -23.11 -6.82
C THR A 207 10.32 -22.24 -5.71
N ARG A 208 9.99 -20.93 -5.68
CA ARG A 208 10.40 -20.03 -4.58
C ARG A 208 9.76 -20.53 -3.29
N ALA A 209 10.60 -20.81 -2.31
CA ALA A 209 10.17 -21.09 -0.96
C ALA A 209 9.79 -19.78 -0.26
N LEU A 210 8.56 -19.31 -0.51
CA LEU A 210 8.04 -18.10 0.11
C LEU A 210 7.41 -18.40 1.47
N SER A 211 7.73 -17.56 2.44
CA SER A 211 7.11 -17.55 3.76
C SER A 211 6.59 -16.15 4.08
N GLN A 212 5.59 -16.04 4.94
CA GLN A 212 5.10 -14.77 5.46
C GLN A 212 5.33 -14.72 6.96
N LEU A 213 6.15 -13.78 7.41
CA LEU A 213 6.48 -13.52 8.80
C LEU A 213 5.66 -12.34 9.32
N ARG A 214 5.08 -12.47 10.51
CA ARG A 214 4.44 -11.39 11.26
C ARG A 214 5.03 -11.32 12.66
N LEU A 215 5.57 -10.16 13.04
CA LEU A 215 6.04 -9.95 14.42
C LEU A 215 4.86 -9.72 15.38
N GLU A 216 5.03 -10.12 16.63
CA GLU A 216 4.04 -9.86 17.67
C GLU A 216 4.05 -8.38 18.09
N ASN A 217 2.87 -7.82 18.32
CA ASN A 217 2.73 -6.38 18.53
C ASN A 217 3.55 -5.87 19.72
N HIS A 218 3.63 -6.62 20.82
CA HIS A 218 4.39 -6.18 22.00
C HIS A 218 5.90 -6.10 21.74
N ILE A 219 6.41 -6.82 20.73
CA ILE A 219 7.81 -6.75 20.30
C ILE A 219 8.08 -5.46 19.55
N LEU A 220 7.14 -4.98 18.72
CA LEU A 220 7.29 -3.76 17.92
C LEU A 220 7.39 -2.48 18.75
N TYR A 221 6.97 -2.52 20.01
CA TYR A 221 7.08 -1.41 20.97
C TYR A 221 8.36 -1.47 21.81
N ARG A 222 9.26 -2.43 21.55
CA ARG A 222 10.55 -2.56 22.23
C ARG A 222 11.67 -2.05 21.34
N GLN A 223 12.60 -1.33 21.94
CA GLN A 223 13.88 -1.02 21.29
C GLN A 223 14.69 -2.29 21.01
N GLY A 224 15.33 -2.31 19.85
CA GLY A 224 16.10 -3.44 19.34
C GLY A 224 15.25 -4.51 18.66
N TRP A 225 13.96 -4.28 18.37
CA TRP A 225 13.13 -5.28 17.70
C TRP A 225 13.64 -5.59 16.29
N THR A 226 14.28 -4.61 15.63
CA THR A 226 14.93 -4.81 14.33
C THR A 226 16.08 -5.81 14.41
N LYS A 227 16.79 -5.88 15.54
CA LYS A 227 17.83 -6.88 15.80
C LYS A 227 17.23 -8.28 15.98
N ILE A 228 16.09 -8.40 16.67
CA ILE A 228 15.35 -9.67 16.78
C ILE A 228 14.90 -10.13 15.39
N TYR A 229 14.33 -9.23 14.60
CA TYR A 229 13.96 -9.52 13.21
C TYR A 229 15.16 -9.99 12.38
N ALA A 230 16.31 -9.31 12.47
CA ALA A 230 17.53 -9.72 11.79
C ALA A 230 18.05 -11.09 12.25
N ALA A 231 17.97 -11.40 13.55
CA ALA A 231 18.34 -12.71 14.09
C ALA A 231 17.43 -13.82 13.56
N ILE A 232 16.13 -13.56 13.37
CA ILE A 232 15.20 -14.51 12.73
C ILE A 232 15.61 -14.77 11.28
N LEU A 233 15.90 -13.73 10.48
CA LEU A 233 16.33 -13.90 9.09
C LEU A 233 17.62 -14.71 8.99
N TYR A 234 18.59 -14.38 9.85
CA TYR A 234 19.88 -15.06 9.92
C TYR A 234 19.72 -16.52 10.33
N GLY A 235 18.99 -16.79 11.42
CA GLY A 235 18.80 -18.14 11.94
C GLY A 235 18.03 -19.07 11.01
N LEU A 236 17.12 -18.52 10.19
CA LEU A 236 16.38 -19.28 9.18
C LEU A 236 17.10 -19.36 7.83
N GLU A 237 18.22 -18.66 7.64
CA GLU A 237 18.90 -18.55 6.35
C GLU A 237 17.97 -18.08 5.22
N VAL A 238 17.13 -17.09 5.51
CA VAL A 238 16.16 -16.52 4.56
C VAL A 238 16.44 -15.05 4.29
N GLU A 239 16.04 -14.59 3.12
CA GLU A 239 16.15 -13.20 2.70
C GLU A 239 14.79 -12.50 2.75
N LEU A 240 14.81 -11.19 2.99
CA LEU A 240 13.62 -10.35 2.88
C LEU A 240 13.28 -10.18 1.39
N ASN A 241 12.14 -10.72 0.95
CA ASN A 241 11.63 -10.48 -0.40
C ASN A 241 10.90 -9.13 -0.49
N ASN A 242 9.93 -8.88 0.39
CA ASN A 242 9.25 -7.58 0.48
C ASN A 242 8.48 -7.43 1.80
N ILE A 243 8.23 -6.21 2.25
CA ILE A 243 7.27 -5.96 3.33
C ILE A 243 5.86 -6.01 2.75
N THR A 244 4.98 -6.83 3.32
CA THR A 244 3.59 -6.99 2.84
C THR A 244 2.64 -6.02 3.49
N ARG A 245 2.88 -5.70 4.78
CA ARG A 245 2.08 -4.74 5.53
C ARG A 245 2.91 -4.03 6.61
N LEU A 246 2.69 -2.73 6.71
CA LEU A 246 3.25 -1.88 7.74
C LEU A 246 2.15 -0.93 8.24
N ASP A 247 1.88 -0.95 9.54
CA ASP A 247 0.97 0.01 10.16
C ASP A 247 1.80 0.92 11.07
N VAL A 248 1.79 2.23 10.80
CA VAL A 248 2.45 3.26 11.62
C VAL A 248 1.38 4.05 12.36
N SER A 249 1.55 4.24 13.67
CA SER A 249 0.57 4.88 14.55
C SER A 249 1.15 6.10 15.25
N VAL A 250 0.33 7.14 15.40
CA VAL A 250 0.59 8.31 16.26
C VAL A 250 -0.51 8.38 17.31
N ASP A 251 -0.11 8.45 18.57
CA ASP A 251 -0.97 8.60 19.75
C ASP A 251 -0.86 10.03 20.32
N GLY A 252 -1.93 10.57 20.91
CA GLY A 252 -1.92 11.82 21.69
C GLY A 252 -2.56 13.06 21.05
N GLY A 253 -3.00 12.97 19.79
CA GLY A 253 -3.69 14.07 19.09
C GLY A 253 -5.19 14.18 19.38
N GLU A 254 -5.83 15.17 18.76
CA GLU A 254 -7.28 15.38 18.77
C GLU A 254 -7.94 14.91 17.46
N PHE A 255 -7.52 13.76 16.95
CA PHE A 255 -7.86 13.27 15.61
C PHE A 255 -9.37 13.10 15.37
N LEU A 256 -10.13 12.67 16.38
CA LEU A 256 -11.59 12.58 16.30
C LEU A 256 -12.22 13.97 16.31
N SER A 257 -11.64 14.94 17.02
CA SER A 257 -12.09 16.34 16.98
C SER A 257 -11.94 16.93 15.59
N ASP A 258 -10.76 16.79 14.97
CA ASP A 258 -10.51 17.22 13.59
C ASP A 258 -11.45 16.54 12.59
N TYR A 259 -11.73 15.25 12.78
CA TYR A 259 -12.68 14.54 11.94
C TYR A 259 -14.13 15.01 12.14
N ARG A 260 -14.53 15.39 13.36
CA ARG A 260 -15.84 16.02 13.61
C ARG A 260 -15.95 17.36 12.88
N GLN A 261 -14.87 18.17 12.85
CA GLN A 261 -14.84 19.41 12.06
C GLN A 261 -15.02 19.15 10.55
N LEU A 262 -14.48 18.03 10.04
CA LEU A 262 -14.72 17.60 8.67
C LEU A 262 -16.20 17.26 8.43
N ILE A 263 -16.84 16.48 9.32
CA ILE A 263 -18.27 16.12 9.19
C ILE A 263 -19.17 17.35 9.29
N ALA A 264 -18.89 18.25 10.24
CA ALA A 264 -19.62 19.50 10.42
C ALA A 264 -19.47 20.45 9.21
N GLY A 265 -18.49 20.21 8.35
CA GLY A 265 -18.24 20.99 7.14
C GLY A 265 -17.36 22.22 7.37
N SER A 266 -16.90 22.46 8.60
CA SER A 266 -15.91 23.48 8.98
C SER A 266 -14.57 23.22 8.32
N TYR A 267 -14.18 21.95 8.20
CA TYR A 267 -13.00 21.53 7.44
C TYR A 267 -13.41 20.95 6.09
N LYS A 268 -12.57 21.17 5.08
CA LYS A 268 -12.65 20.47 3.79
C LYS A 268 -11.43 19.59 3.60
N LYS A 269 -11.68 18.31 3.34
CA LYS A 269 -10.61 17.33 3.10
C LYS A 269 -9.92 17.58 1.76
N LEU A 270 -8.60 17.59 1.78
CA LEU A 270 -7.76 17.51 0.59
C LEU A 270 -7.70 16.06 0.08
N GLY A 271 -7.66 15.92 -1.23
CA GLY A 271 -7.54 14.61 -1.87
C GLY A 271 -8.85 13.86 -2.11
N ARG A 272 -8.78 12.83 -2.94
CA ARG A 272 -9.94 12.13 -3.50
C ARG A 272 -10.37 10.87 -2.74
N ALA A 273 -9.63 10.50 -1.70
CA ALA A 273 -9.98 9.34 -0.87
C ALA A 273 -11.35 9.55 -0.23
N LYS A 274 -12.22 8.54 -0.30
CA LYS A 274 -13.50 8.53 0.44
C LYS A 274 -13.23 8.35 1.92
N HIS A 275 -14.17 8.74 2.77
CA HIS A 275 -14.10 8.48 4.20
C HIS A 275 -15.40 7.83 4.70
N SER A 276 -15.29 7.09 5.79
CA SER A 276 -16.41 6.51 6.53
C SER A 276 -16.16 6.68 8.03
N CYS A 277 -17.20 6.57 8.83
CA CYS A 277 -17.11 6.68 10.28
C CYS A 277 -18.00 5.66 10.99
N HIS A 278 -17.67 5.44 12.26
CA HIS A 278 -18.38 4.59 13.19
C HIS A 278 -18.91 5.47 14.31
N PHE A 279 -20.19 5.31 14.62
CA PHE A 279 -20.87 6.04 15.66
C PHE A 279 -21.20 5.10 16.81
N THR A 280 -21.12 5.62 18.03
CA THR A 280 -21.66 4.96 19.20
C THR A 280 -23.20 4.96 19.15
N ALA A 281 -23.84 4.26 20.09
CA ALA A 281 -25.30 4.32 20.25
C ALA A 281 -25.84 5.73 20.57
N LYS A 282 -24.96 6.67 20.97
CA LYS A 282 -25.30 8.07 21.26
C LYS A 282 -25.03 9.02 20.08
N ASP A 283 -24.78 8.48 18.89
CA ASP A 283 -24.42 9.25 17.69
C ASP A 283 -23.11 10.05 17.83
N GLU A 284 -22.21 9.60 18.73
CA GLU A 284 -20.88 10.17 18.88
C GLU A 284 -19.90 9.43 17.97
N VAL A 285 -19.03 10.16 17.26
CA VAL A 285 -17.97 9.56 16.44
C VAL A 285 -16.99 8.79 17.34
N GLU A 286 -16.97 7.47 17.20
CA GLU A 286 -16.06 6.55 17.89
C GLU A 286 -14.75 6.33 17.12
N GLY A 287 -14.87 6.33 15.79
CA GLY A 287 -13.72 6.19 14.91
C GLY A 287 -14.06 6.46 13.45
N PHE A 288 -13.03 6.56 12.63
CA PHE A 288 -13.16 6.84 11.21
C PHE A 288 -12.12 6.12 10.36
N TYR A 289 -12.41 6.03 9.06
CA TYR A 289 -11.51 5.54 8.03
C TYR A 289 -11.41 6.54 6.88
N ILE A 290 -10.19 6.72 6.35
CA ILE A 290 -9.91 7.47 5.12
C ILE A 290 -9.29 6.52 4.11
N GLY A 291 -9.97 6.30 2.98
CA GLY A 291 -9.64 5.25 2.03
C GLY A 291 -10.39 3.95 2.32
N SER A 292 -10.10 2.92 1.52
CA SER A 292 -10.69 1.59 1.68
C SER A 292 -9.69 0.63 2.31
N ARG A 293 -10.15 -0.26 3.20
CA ARG A 293 -9.32 -1.36 3.73
C ARG A 293 -8.75 -2.28 2.64
N SER A 294 -9.40 -2.35 1.48
CA SER A 294 -8.90 -3.10 0.32
C SER A 294 -7.79 -2.37 -0.44
N SER A 295 -7.66 -1.04 -0.29
CA SER A 295 -6.66 -0.26 -1.02
C SER A 295 -5.23 -0.48 -0.52
N ASP A 296 -4.25 -0.01 -1.29
CA ASP A 296 -2.82 -0.14 -0.97
C ASP A 296 -2.43 0.67 0.28
N ARG A 297 -3.21 1.70 0.64
CA ARG A 297 -3.05 2.46 1.87
C ARG A 297 -4.37 3.04 2.38
N TYR A 298 -4.56 3.08 3.68
CA TYR A 298 -5.69 3.76 4.31
C TYR A 298 -5.33 4.27 5.69
N VAL A 299 -6.13 5.19 6.22
CA VAL A 299 -5.94 5.78 7.55
C VAL A 299 -7.13 5.41 8.42
N ARG A 300 -6.89 5.18 9.70
CA ARG A 300 -7.95 5.07 10.71
C ARG A 300 -7.65 5.97 11.91
N GLY A 301 -8.69 6.56 12.48
CA GLY A 301 -8.59 7.29 13.75
C GLY A 301 -9.63 6.80 14.74
N TYR A 302 -9.26 6.60 16.00
CA TYR A 302 -10.15 6.05 17.04
C TYR A 302 -9.64 6.34 18.46
N SER A 303 -10.50 6.14 19.47
CA SER A 303 -10.10 6.19 20.89
C SER A 303 -9.31 4.95 21.28
N LYS A 304 -7.99 5.10 21.45
CA LYS A 304 -7.10 3.98 21.80
C LYS A 304 -7.27 3.56 23.26
N THR A 305 -7.52 4.51 24.17
CA THR A 305 -7.87 4.18 25.57
C THR A 305 -9.09 3.27 25.65
N SER A 306 -10.14 3.58 24.88
CA SER A 306 -11.36 2.75 24.86
C SER A 306 -11.06 1.33 24.37
N GLU A 307 -10.27 1.19 23.30
CA GLU A 307 -9.87 -0.10 22.76
C GLU A 307 -9.03 -0.93 23.76
N ILE A 308 -8.05 -0.31 24.43
CA ILE A 308 -7.22 -1.00 25.44
C ILE A 308 -8.07 -1.47 26.63
N SER A 309 -9.02 -0.62 27.06
CA SER A 309 -9.95 -0.96 28.14
C SER A 309 -10.85 -2.13 27.76
N GLN A 310 -11.38 -2.15 26.54
CA GLN A 310 -12.18 -3.26 26.01
C GLN A 310 -11.37 -4.55 25.85
N ALA A 311 -10.07 -4.45 25.55
CA ALA A 311 -9.16 -5.59 25.47
C ALA A 311 -8.75 -6.17 26.84
N GLY A 312 -9.35 -5.70 27.94
CA GLY A 312 -9.10 -6.22 29.29
C GLY A 312 -7.70 -5.89 29.82
N GLY A 313 -7.07 -4.82 29.32
CA GLY A 313 -5.74 -4.40 29.79
C GLY A 313 -4.58 -5.25 29.30
N THR A 314 -4.79 -6.19 28.37
CA THR A 314 -3.72 -7.05 27.80
C THR A 314 -2.66 -6.29 27.00
N LYS A 315 -2.93 -5.02 26.66
CA LYS A 315 -2.05 -4.15 25.87
C LYS A 315 -1.27 -3.15 26.73
N THR A 316 -0.79 -3.55 27.90
CA THR A 316 -0.05 -2.68 28.82
C THR A 316 1.20 -2.06 28.19
N TYR A 317 1.86 -2.78 27.28
CA TYR A 317 3.06 -2.29 26.57
C TYR A 317 2.83 -0.96 25.82
N ILE A 318 1.61 -0.71 25.34
CA ILE A 318 1.26 0.56 24.69
C ILE A 318 1.21 1.69 25.72
N VAL A 319 0.62 1.42 26.88
CA VAL A 319 0.55 2.38 27.99
C VAL A 319 1.94 2.70 28.52
N ASP A 320 2.82 1.70 28.59
CA ASP A 320 4.22 1.89 28.99
C ASP A 320 4.97 2.76 27.98
N ALA A 321 4.71 2.59 26.67
CA ALA A 321 5.24 3.47 25.63
C ALA A 321 4.73 4.91 25.79
N TRP A 322 3.47 5.13 26.13
CA TRP A 322 2.92 6.48 26.38
C TRP A 322 3.57 7.16 27.58
N LYS A 323 3.71 6.44 28.71
CA LYS A 323 4.39 6.94 29.90
C LYS A 323 5.83 7.32 29.58
N LYS A 324 6.52 6.48 28.81
CA LYS A 324 7.90 6.74 28.42
C LYS A 324 8.06 7.93 27.47
N ALA A 325 7.08 8.13 26.60
CA ALA A 325 7.02 9.33 25.75
C ALA A 325 6.61 10.59 26.51
N ASN A 326 6.32 10.51 27.82
CA ASN A 326 5.80 11.63 28.64
C ASN A 326 4.55 12.23 27.98
N LEU A 327 3.64 11.37 27.53
CA LEU A 327 2.51 11.76 26.68
C LEU A 327 1.50 12.61 27.50
N GLU A 328 1.35 13.88 27.13
CA GLU A 328 0.55 14.86 27.88
C GLU A 328 -0.89 14.40 28.16
N ALA A 329 -1.53 13.83 27.13
CA ALA A 329 -2.90 13.34 27.19
C ALA A 329 -3.09 12.21 28.23
N TYR A 330 -2.00 11.51 28.57
CA TYR A 330 -1.98 10.47 29.59
C TYR A 330 -1.70 11.06 30.98
N ASP A 331 -0.72 11.95 31.10
CA ASP A 331 -0.23 12.43 32.41
C ASP A 331 -1.17 13.44 33.10
N ASN A 332 -1.95 14.21 32.34
CA ASN A 332 -2.89 15.20 32.90
C ASN A 332 -4.20 14.60 33.46
N GLY A 333 -4.27 13.28 33.67
CA GLY A 333 -5.38 12.60 34.36
C GLY A 333 -6.71 12.53 33.58
N ALA A 334 -6.81 13.10 32.38
CA ALA A 334 -7.98 12.99 31.52
C ALA A 334 -8.04 11.65 30.75
N GLY A 335 -6.92 10.94 30.61
CA GLY A 335 -6.81 9.51 30.30
C GLY A 335 -7.28 9.06 28.91
N LYS A 336 -7.75 9.96 28.04
CA LYS A 336 -8.24 9.62 26.70
C LYS A 336 -7.16 9.92 25.65
N VAL A 337 -6.50 8.87 25.20
CA VAL A 337 -5.54 8.92 24.10
C VAL A 337 -6.25 8.48 22.83
N GLU A 338 -6.27 9.36 21.83
CA GLU A 338 -6.70 9.04 20.47
C GLU A 338 -5.50 8.61 19.63
N ARG A 339 -5.74 7.69 18.70
CA ARG A 339 -4.74 7.18 17.77
C ARG A 339 -5.11 7.51 16.33
N LEU A 340 -4.14 7.99 15.57
CA LEU A 340 -4.18 8.04 14.11
C LEU A 340 -3.23 6.98 13.57
N GLU A 341 -3.72 6.07 12.75
CA GLU A 341 -2.92 4.98 12.21
C GLU A 341 -2.98 4.96 10.68
N LEU A 342 -1.80 4.93 10.08
CA LEU A 342 -1.60 4.75 8.65
C LEU A 342 -1.26 3.27 8.37
N VAL A 343 -2.10 2.63 7.59
CA VAL A 343 -1.89 1.27 7.11
C VAL A 343 -1.34 1.30 5.69
N LEU A 344 -0.18 0.69 5.47
CA LEU A 344 0.49 0.57 4.18
C LEU A 344 0.59 -0.91 3.79
N LYS A 345 0.25 -1.22 2.54
CA LYS A 345 0.48 -2.54 1.93
C LYS A 345 1.68 -2.50 0.99
N ALA A 346 2.15 -3.67 0.58
CA ALA A 346 3.32 -3.87 -0.29
C ALA A 346 3.48 -2.82 -1.40
N LYS A 347 2.42 -2.53 -2.17
CA LYS A 347 2.48 -1.58 -3.28
C LYS A 347 2.62 -0.11 -2.87
N ALA A 348 2.12 0.28 -1.69
CA ALA A 348 2.35 1.61 -1.14
C ALA A 348 3.77 1.73 -0.56
N ILE A 349 4.28 0.65 0.05
CA ILE A 349 5.65 0.58 0.59
C ILE A 349 6.67 0.69 -0.56
N ALA A 350 6.49 -0.09 -1.63
CA ALA A 350 7.32 -0.05 -2.83
C ALA A 350 7.31 1.32 -3.57
N GLN A 351 6.33 2.18 -3.31
CA GLN A 351 6.32 3.56 -3.86
C GLN A 351 7.26 4.51 -3.11
N MET A 352 7.65 4.17 -1.89
CA MET A 352 8.59 4.96 -1.09
C MET A 352 10.03 4.65 -1.48
N GLU A 353 10.33 3.39 -1.82
CA GLU A 353 11.67 2.92 -2.22
C GLU A 353 12.27 3.73 -3.37
N LYS A 354 11.51 3.92 -4.45
CA LYS A 354 12.06 4.56 -5.65
C LYS A 354 11.97 6.09 -5.66
N GLY A 355 11.44 6.70 -4.59
CA GLY A 355 11.43 8.15 -4.41
C GLY A 355 12.79 8.70 -4.00
N LEU A 356 13.56 7.93 -3.23
CA LEU A 356 14.93 8.28 -2.80
C LEU A 356 15.91 8.27 -3.98
N ALA A 357 15.64 7.44 -5.01
CA ALA A 357 16.44 7.39 -6.24
C ALA A 357 16.31 8.62 -7.15
N GLY A 358 15.19 9.34 -7.06
CA GLY A 358 14.83 10.39 -8.01
C GLY A 358 15.27 11.81 -7.61
N GLN A 359 15.94 11.99 -6.48
CA GLN A 359 16.30 13.33 -6.00
C GLN A 359 17.58 13.92 -6.60
N GLY A 360 18.25 13.21 -7.51
CA GLY A 360 19.41 13.73 -8.24
C GLY A 360 19.30 13.46 -9.73
N ILE A 361 19.22 14.54 -10.51
CA ILE A 361 19.46 14.59 -11.97
C ILE A 361 18.26 14.20 -12.85
N ASP A 362 17.31 15.12 -12.98
CA ASP A 362 16.40 15.14 -14.14
C ASP A 362 17.21 15.54 -15.39
N GLY A 363 17.62 14.54 -16.19
CA GLY A 363 18.30 14.73 -17.48
C GLY A 363 18.83 13.41 -18.04
N PRO A 364 19.16 13.32 -19.35
CA PRO A 364 19.70 12.12 -19.99
C PRO A 364 21.01 11.60 -19.36
N ILE A 365 21.65 12.42 -18.53
CA ILE A 365 22.84 12.07 -17.74
C ILE A 365 22.46 11.30 -16.46
N GLY A 366 21.30 11.59 -15.86
CA GLY A 366 20.81 10.89 -14.66
C GLY A 366 20.48 9.43 -14.93
N ASP A 367 19.88 9.14 -16.09
CA ASP A 367 19.61 7.77 -16.52
C ASP A 367 20.92 6.98 -16.78
N ALA A 368 21.97 7.61 -17.30
CA ALA A 368 23.26 6.97 -17.54
C ALA A 368 24.03 6.70 -16.23
N LEU A 369 23.95 7.61 -15.24
CA LEU A 369 24.57 7.41 -13.93
C LEU A 369 23.85 6.37 -13.08
N ALA A 370 22.51 6.30 -13.14
CA ALA A 370 21.73 5.25 -12.49
C ALA A 370 22.06 3.86 -13.06
N VAL A 371 22.30 3.75 -14.37
CA VAL A 371 22.74 2.51 -15.02
C VAL A 371 24.19 2.16 -14.67
N ALA A 372 25.09 3.15 -14.55
CA ALA A 372 26.47 2.93 -14.12
C ALA A 372 26.56 2.43 -12.66
N ALA A 373 25.75 2.98 -11.75
CA ALA A 373 25.65 2.50 -10.37
C ALA A 373 25.13 1.06 -10.27
N LEU A 374 24.26 0.66 -11.22
CA LEU A 374 23.76 -0.71 -11.38
C LEU A 374 24.83 -1.70 -11.86
N ILE A 375 25.81 -1.24 -12.64
CA ILE A 375 26.89 -2.08 -13.20
C ILE A 375 28.02 -2.27 -12.18
N ASP A 376 28.33 -1.26 -11.36
CA ASP A 376 29.43 -1.32 -10.39
C ASP A 376 29.01 -1.82 -8.98
N GLY A 377 27.75 -2.19 -8.78
CA GLY A 377 27.27 -2.62 -7.46
C GLY A 377 27.34 -1.51 -6.40
N GLY A 378 27.32 -0.25 -6.84
CA GLY A 378 27.18 0.91 -5.95
C GLY A 378 25.83 0.89 -5.24
N PRO A 379 25.71 1.55 -4.08
CA PRO A 379 24.49 1.54 -3.28
C PRO A 379 23.33 2.07 -4.13
N ILE A 380 22.46 1.15 -4.54
CA ILE A 380 21.18 1.46 -5.15
C ILE A 380 20.49 2.42 -4.17
N ALA A 381 20.06 3.58 -4.66
CA ALA A 381 19.32 4.56 -3.88
C ALA A 381 18.38 3.86 -2.90
N GLU A 382 18.62 4.12 -1.62
CA GLU A 382 18.32 3.21 -0.53
C GLU A 382 16.87 2.73 -0.61
N SER A 383 16.72 1.42 -0.79
CA SER A 383 15.43 0.75 -0.63
C SER A 383 14.86 1.08 0.75
N PHE A 384 13.56 0.83 0.93
CA PHE A 384 12.87 1.02 2.19
C PHE A 384 13.68 0.37 3.32
N ASP A 385 14.16 1.17 4.27
CA ASP A 385 15.15 0.70 5.25
C ASP A 385 14.43 0.18 6.50
N VAL A 386 14.34 -1.14 6.58
CA VAL A 386 13.74 -1.83 7.74
C VAL A 386 14.48 -1.53 9.04
N LYS A 387 15.79 -1.28 8.98
CA LYS A 387 16.60 -0.98 10.17
C LYS A 387 16.25 0.38 10.77
N ARG A 388 15.70 1.29 9.96
CA ARG A 388 15.27 2.62 10.39
C ARG A 388 13.82 2.66 10.88
N LEU A 389 13.12 1.53 10.95
CA LEU A 389 11.75 1.49 11.49
C LEU A 389 11.65 1.71 13.00
N GLU A 390 12.78 1.88 13.68
CA GLU A 390 12.84 2.37 15.06
C GLU A 390 13.07 3.89 15.12
N ASP A 391 13.50 4.53 14.03
CA ASP A 391 13.75 5.98 13.99
C ASP A 391 12.42 6.75 13.86
N ASP A 392 12.03 7.46 14.92
CA ASP A 392 10.80 8.27 14.98
C ASP A 392 10.73 9.30 13.84
N ASN A 393 11.86 9.90 13.44
CA ASN A 393 11.91 10.90 12.38
C ASN A 393 11.60 10.25 11.02
N TYR A 394 12.11 9.03 10.80
CA TYR A 394 11.85 8.24 9.61
C TYR A 394 10.39 7.78 9.55
N LEU A 395 9.83 7.30 10.67
CA LEU A 395 8.42 6.91 10.77
C LEU A 395 7.49 8.10 10.50
N ALA A 396 7.80 9.26 11.06
CA ALA A 396 7.06 10.49 10.83
C ALA A 396 7.16 10.93 9.35
N GLY A 397 8.33 10.77 8.73
CA GLY A 397 8.53 10.98 7.30
C GLY A 397 7.64 10.05 6.44
N ILE A 398 7.58 8.75 6.79
CA ILE A 398 6.73 7.76 6.12
C ILE A 398 5.26 8.18 6.20
N MET A 399 4.80 8.57 7.39
CA MET A 399 3.43 9.00 7.60
C MET A 399 3.11 10.28 6.84
N ARG A 400 3.94 11.33 6.99
CA ARG A 400 3.77 12.61 6.32
C ARG A 400 3.66 12.47 4.80
N ALA A 401 4.59 11.75 4.18
CA ALA A 401 4.61 11.52 2.73
C ALA A 401 3.34 10.80 2.22
N ASN A 402 2.73 9.96 3.06
CA ASN A 402 1.53 9.22 2.71
C ASN A 402 0.22 9.96 3.01
N LEU A 403 0.21 10.82 4.03
CA LEU A 403 -0.93 11.64 4.42
C LEU A 403 -1.05 12.90 3.56
N GLU A 404 0.05 13.42 3.01
CA GLU A 404 0.02 14.59 2.13
C GLU A 404 -0.95 14.38 0.95
N LYS A 405 -1.91 15.31 0.80
CA LYS A 405 -3.00 15.27 -0.20
C LYS A 405 -3.88 14.01 -0.14
N PHE A 406 -3.81 13.23 0.95
CA PHE A 406 -4.66 12.07 1.19
C PHE A 406 -5.60 12.30 2.38
N TYR A 407 -5.03 12.79 3.48
CA TYR A 407 -5.70 13.17 4.71
C TYR A 407 -5.03 14.44 5.26
N GLN A 408 -5.42 15.56 4.66
CA GLN A 408 -5.10 16.92 5.07
C GLN A 408 -6.38 17.74 4.95
N PHE A 409 -6.44 18.88 5.61
CA PHE A 409 -7.61 19.74 5.59
C PHE A 409 -7.26 21.15 5.13
N VAL A 410 -8.31 21.91 4.83
CA VAL A 410 -8.31 23.36 4.75
C VAL A 410 -9.54 23.87 5.49
N ASP A 411 -9.46 25.09 6.00
CA ASP A 411 -10.62 25.76 6.57
C ASP A 411 -11.67 26.07 5.49
N ALA A 412 -12.93 25.76 5.75
CA ALA A 412 -14.01 25.95 4.79
C ALA A 412 -14.36 27.43 4.57
N GLY A 413 -14.20 28.27 5.61
CA GLY A 413 -14.41 29.71 5.51
C GLY A 413 -13.32 30.37 4.66
N GLU A 414 -12.06 29.97 4.85
CA GLU A 414 -10.95 30.40 4.01
C GLU A 414 -11.14 29.96 2.56
N LEU A 415 -11.58 28.72 2.33
CA LEU A 415 -11.89 28.24 0.99
C LEU A 415 -13.02 29.04 0.33
N ALA A 416 -14.08 29.36 1.07
CA ALA A 416 -15.18 30.18 0.57
C ALA A 416 -14.71 31.59 0.18
N ARG A 417 -13.80 32.18 0.97
CA ARG A 417 -13.22 33.51 0.71
C ARG A 417 -12.28 33.52 -0.50
N THR A 418 -11.41 32.53 -0.61
CA THR A 418 -10.37 32.50 -1.66
C THR A 418 -10.87 31.95 -2.99
N GLY A 419 -11.93 31.13 -2.97
CA GLY A 419 -12.47 30.42 -4.13
C GLY A 419 -11.51 29.38 -4.74
N ASN A 420 -10.32 29.19 -4.17
CA ASN A 420 -9.29 28.31 -4.69
C ASN A 420 -8.54 27.60 -3.55
N ILE A 421 -8.73 26.29 -3.49
CA ILE A 421 -8.13 25.41 -2.49
C ILE A 421 -6.60 25.43 -2.49
N SER A 422 -5.95 25.75 -3.61
CA SER A 422 -4.49 25.84 -3.68
C SER A 422 -3.93 27.06 -2.95
N ARG A 423 -4.78 28.03 -2.59
CA ARG A 423 -4.40 29.25 -1.87
C ARG A 423 -4.71 29.18 -0.37
N CYS A 424 -5.43 28.17 0.07
CA CYS A 424 -5.78 28.00 1.48
C CYS A 424 -4.59 27.43 2.27
N ALA A 425 -4.48 27.80 3.54
CA ALA A 425 -3.54 27.18 4.45
C ALA A 425 -3.92 25.70 4.65
N ARG A 426 -2.92 24.82 4.54
CA ARG A 426 -3.14 23.39 4.79
C ARG A 426 -3.07 23.13 6.28
N ILE A 427 -3.99 22.31 6.77
CA ILE A 427 -4.03 21.84 8.15
C ILE A 427 -3.65 20.35 8.10
N ASP A 428 -2.50 20.03 8.68
CA ASP A 428 -2.05 18.66 8.87
C ASP A 428 -2.73 18.04 10.10
N ALA A 429 -3.03 16.74 10.03
CA ALA A 429 -3.62 16.02 11.16
C ALA A 429 -2.62 15.77 12.32
N VAL A 430 -1.33 15.92 12.05
CA VAL A 430 -0.24 15.76 13.02
C VAL A 430 0.72 16.92 12.82
N ASP A 431 1.23 17.49 13.91
CA ASP A 431 2.31 18.48 13.82
C ASP A 431 3.64 17.77 13.59
N TRP A 432 4.02 17.65 12.32
CA TRP A 432 5.21 16.93 11.90
C TRP A 432 6.53 17.57 12.38
N HIS A 433 6.51 18.84 12.80
CA HIS A 433 7.71 19.50 13.30
C HIS A 433 8.17 18.93 14.64
N ILE A 434 7.24 18.39 15.45
CA ILE A 434 7.55 17.77 16.76
C ILE A 434 8.45 16.54 16.60
N PHE A 435 8.26 15.80 15.51
CA PHE A 435 9.05 14.62 15.16
C PHE A 435 10.23 14.91 14.26
N GLU A 436 10.52 16.17 13.92
CA GLU A 436 11.57 16.52 12.95
C GLU A 436 11.45 15.68 11.66
N ALA A 437 10.21 15.47 11.20
CA ALA A 437 9.89 14.43 10.23
C ALA A 437 10.74 14.52 8.96
N GLU A 438 11.42 13.42 8.63
CA GLU A 438 12.27 13.34 7.44
C GLU A 438 11.46 13.60 6.17
N GLN A 439 12.06 14.32 5.23
CA GLN A 439 11.43 14.61 3.96
C GLN A 439 11.50 13.41 3.01
N LEU A 440 10.55 12.49 3.15
CA LEU A 440 10.40 11.38 2.22
C LEU A 440 9.51 11.75 1.03
N HIS A 441 9.91 11.31 -0.16
CA HIS A 441 9.12 11.50 -1.37
C HIS A 441 8.46 10.20 -1.78
N ARG A 442 7.14 10.25 -1.95
CA ARG A 442 6.39 9.14 -2.53
C ARG A 442 6.39 9.27 -4.05
N LEU A 443 6.80 8.21 -4.75
CA LEU A 443 6.57 8.18 -6.19
C LEU A 443 5.08 8.17 -6.50
N THR A 444 4.67 9.12 -7.32
CA THR A 444 3.37 9.01 -7.97
C THR A 444 3.41 7.79 -8.85
N THR A 445 2.51 6.82 -8.62
CA THR A 445 2.24 5.77 -9.61
C THR A 445 1.52 6.41 -10.80
N THR A 446 2.25 7.20 -11.56
CA THR A 446 1.83 7.58 -12.90
C THR A 446 1.93 6.29 -13.69
N LYS A 447 0.81 5.56 -13.79
CA LYS A 447 0.73 4.45 -14.73
C LYS A 447 1.26 4.98 -16.06
N LYS A 448 2.20 4.27 -16.69
CA LYS A 448 2.61 4.60 -18.06
C LYS A 448 1.32 4.89 -18.85
N PRO A 449 1.21 6.05 -19.52
CA PRO A 449 -0.03 6.43 -20.18
C PRO A 449 -0.46 5.27 -21.06
N ASN A 450 -1.68 4.78 -20.85
CA ASN A 450 -2.22 3.70 -21.65
C ASN A 450 -2.12 4.13 -23.12
N VAL A 451 -1.63 3.25 -24.00
CA VAL A 451 -1.54 3.52 -25.44
C VAL A 451 -2.86 4.05 -25.99
N ILE A 452 -3.99 3.51 -25.53
CA ILE A 452 -5.34 4.00 -25.84
C ILE A 452 -5.52 5.46 -25.45
N TRP A 453 -5.09 5.87 -24.26
CA TRP A 453 -5.17 7.25 -23.80
C TRP A 453 -4.25 8.17 -24.63
N ALA A 454 -3.04 7.72 -24.97
CA ALA A 454 -2.12 8.48 -25.81
C ALA A 454 -2.72 8.71 -27.22
N VAL A 455 -3.31 7.67 -27.82
CA VAL A 455 -4.03 7.74 -29.10
C VAL A 455 -5.23 8.68 -29.01
N GLN A 456 -6.07 8.55 -27.98
CA GLN A 456 -7.19 9.46 -27.75
C GLN A 456 -6.74 10.91 -27.60
N ARG A 457 -5.59 11.17 -26.96
CA ARG A 457 -5.03 12.52 -26.80
C ARG A 457 -4.57 13.08 -28.14
N ARG A 458 -3.81 12.31 -28.92
CA ARG A 458 -3.43 12.69 -30.29
C ARG A 458 -4.65 13.05 -31.13
N ILE A 459 -5.61 12.12 -31.22
CA ILE A 459 -6.85 12.34 -31.99
C ILE A 459 -7.58 13.59 -31.51
N THR A 460 -7.65 13.81 -30.19
CA THR A 460 -8.29 15.02 -29.65
C THR A 460 -7.61 16.30 -30.15
N PHE A 461 -6.27 16.35 -30.16
CA PHE A 461 -5.53 17.52 -30.66
C PHE A 461 -5.75 17.73 -32.17
N ASP A 462 -5.57 16.68 -32.96
CA ASP A 462 -5.74 16.75 -34.43
C ASP A 462 -7.17 17.18 -34.81
N MET A 463 -8.18 16.69 -34.09
CA MET A 463 -9.58 17.03 -34.35
C MET A 463 -9.94 18.46 -33.93
N LEU A 464 -9.37 18.95 -32.82
CA LEU A 464 -9.52 20.35 -32.43
C LEU A 464 -8.90 21.28 -33.49
N GLU A 465 -7.74 20.91 -34.05
CA GLU A 465 -7.12 21.63 -35.16
C GLU A 465 -7.96 21.58 -36.45
N TYR A 466 -8.47 20.39 -36.80
CA TYR A 466 -9.38 20.19 -37.94
C TYR A 466 -10.59 21.13 -37.87
N TYR A 467 -11.29 21.16 -36.73
CA TYR A 467 -12.48 22.00 -36.56
C TYR A 467 -12.15 23.49 -36.53
N ALA A 468 -10.98 23.89 -36.00
CA ALA A 468 -10.50 25.26 -36.08
C ALA A 468 -10.27 25.70 -37.53
N LYS A 469 -9.56 24.88 -38.34
CA LYS A 469 -9.33 25.15 -39.77
C LYS A 469 -10.65 25.22 -40.56
N ARG A 470 -11.58 24.29 -40.31
CA ARG A 470 -12.89 24.26 -40.98
C ARG A 470 -13.75 25.49 -40.66
N ALA A 471 -13.65 26.07 -39.47
CA ALA A 471 -14.37 27.30 -39.12
C ALA A 471 -13.94 28.48 -40.00
N ARG A 472 -12.65 28.57 -40.32
CA ARG A 472 -12.09 29.66 -41.14
C ARG A 472 -12.49 29.60 -42.61
N ARG A 473 -13.01 28.46 -43.10
CA ARG A 473 -13.58 28.31 -44.45
C ARG A 473 -14.73 29.30 -44.71
N GLY A 474 -15.51 29.63 -43.67
CA GLY A 474 -16.58 30.63 -43.77
C GLY A 474 -16.10 32.06 -44.00
N ALA A 475 -14.81 32.34 -43.81
CA ALA A 475 -14.21 33.66 -43.94
C ALA A 475 -13.41 33.85 -45.26
N GLY A 476 -13.41 32.87 -46.16
CA GLY A 476 -12.71 32.97 -47.47
C GLY A 476 -11.18 32.96 -47.40
N LEU A 477 -10.59 32.49 -46.29
CA LEU A 477 -9.18 32.73 -45.96
C LEU A 477 -8.19 31.59 -46.33
N PHE A 478 -8.63 30.49 -46.94
CA PHE A 478 -7.80 29.29 -47.15
C PHE A 478 -7.80 28.74 -48.59
N ASP A 479 -6.63 28.24 -49.01
CA ASP A 479 -6.42 27.51 -50.27
C ASP A 479 -7.07 26.11 -50.21
N GLN A 480 -7.56 25.60 -51.35
CA GLN A 480 -8.21 24.29 -51.48
C GLN A 480 -7.32 23.14 -50.96
N LYS A 481 -6.00 23.27 -51.08
CA LYS A 481 -5.03 22.28 -50.60
C LYS A 481 -5.06 22.06 -49.09
N GLU A 482 -5.22 23.12 -48.31
CA GLU A 482 -5.29 22.98 -46.85
C GLU A 482 -6.59 22.29 -46.41
N LEU A 483 -7.65 22.47 -47.18
CA LEU A 483 -8.95 21.85 -46.94
C LEU A 483 -8.91 20.34 -47.18
N GLN A 484 -8.26 19.92 -48.26
CA GLN A 484 -8.02 18.51 -48.55
C GLN A 484 -7.19 17.86 -47.43
N SER A 485 -6.15 18.54 -46.95
CA SER A 485 -5.33 18.05 -45.82
C SER A 485 -6.13 17.88 -44.52
N ALA A 486 -7.14 18.73 -44.30
CA ALA A 486 -8.00 18.64 -43.13
C ALA A 486 -8.94 17.41 -43.20
N GLU A 487 -9.55 17.16 -44.36
CA GLU A 487 -10.40 15.97 -44.56
C GLU A 487 -9.58 14.67 -44.46
N GLU A 488 -8.36 14.67 -44.99
CA GLU A 488 -7.41 13.56 -44.82
C GLU A 488 -7.08 13.32 -43.33
N ALA A 489 -6.84 14.40 -42.56
CA ALA A 489 -6.61 14.30 -41.12
C ALA A 489 -7.83 13.71 -40.36
N PHE A 490 -9.05 14.08 -40.76
CA PHE A 490 -10.27 13.50 -40.19
C PHE A 490 -10.34 11.99 -40.46
N HIS A 491 -10.15 11.57 -41.72
CA HIS A 491 -10.20 10.17 -42.11
C HIS A 491 -9.09 9.35 -41.43
N PHE A 492 -7.87 9.89 -41.38
CA PHE A 492 -6.75 9.28 -40.68
C PHE A 492 -7.09 9.05 -39.20
N ASN A 493 -7.60 10.07 -38.50
CA ASN A 493 -7.93 9.96 -37.08
C ASN A 493 -9.09 8.99 -36.80
N ARG A 494 -10.05 8.88 -37.73
CA ARG A 494 -11.12 7.88 -37.65
C ARG A 494 -10.59 6.45 -37.80
N GLU A 495 -9.73 6.20 -38.78
CA GLU A 495 -9.11 4.87 -38.96
C GLU A 495 -8.14 4.53 -37.83
N LEU A 496 -7.41 5.52 -37.30
CA LEU A 496 -6.60 5.37 -36.10
C LEU A 496 -7.47 5.02 -34.88
N ALA A 497 -8.62 5.66 -34.72
CA ALA A 497 -9.56 5.31 -33.66
C ALA A 497 -10.06 3.86 -33.82
N LYS A 498 -10.35 3.44 -35.06
CA LYS A 498 -10.79 2.08 -35.36
C LYS A 498 -9.71 1.03 -35.07
N SER A 499 -8.46 1.26 -35.48
CA SER A 499 -7.36 0.30 -35.28
C SER A 499 -7.01 0.09 -33.80
N TYR A 500 -7.24 1.10 -32.95
CA TYR A 500 -7.08 1.01 -31.50
C TYR A 500 -8.38 0.67 -30.75
N GLY A 501 -9.47 0.33 -31.44
CA GLY A 501 -10.73 -0.07 -30.80
C GLY A 501 -11.44 1.05 -30.02
N VAL A 502 -11.26 2.32 -30.44
CA VAL A 502 -11.87 3.52 -29.83
C VAL A 502 -12.74 4.32 -30.80
N LEU A 503 -13.29 3.68 -31.84
CA LEU A 503 -14.16 4.33 -32.82
C LEU A 503 -15.44 4.92 -32.18
N ASP A 504 -16.11 4.17 -31.30
CA ASP A 504 -17.33 4.64 -30.62
C ASP A 504 -17.06 5.91 -29.77
N TRP A 505 -15.90 5.95 -29.10
CA TRP A 505 -15.45 7.12 -28.36
C TRP A 505 -15.23 8.32 -29.31
N PHE A 506 -14.59 8.09 -30.46
CA PHE A 506 -14.33 9.11 -31.47
C PHE A 506 -15.64 9.70 -32.00
N GLU A 507 -16.59 8.85 -32.41
CA GLU A 507 -17.88 9.29 -32.96
C GLU A 507 -18.71 10.07 -31.93
N LYS A 508 -18.68 9.66 -30.65
CA LYS A 508 -19.30 10.43 -29.55
C LYS A 508 -18.66 11.81 -29.38
N LYS A 509 -17.34 11.92 -29.57
CA LYS A 509 -16.58 13.17 -29.40
C LYS A 509 -16.72 14.14 -30.56
N LEU A 510 -17.07 13.70 -31.77
CA LEU A 510 -17.32 14.59 -32.92
C LEU A 510 -18.31 15.72 -32.58
N LYS A 511 -19.41 15.41 -31.89
CA LYS A 511 -20.40 16.42 -31.45
C LYS A 511 -19.81 17.43 -30.47
N TYR A 512 -18.88 17.01 -29.62
CA TYR A 512 -18.22 17.89 -28.64
C TYR A 512 -17.20 18.80 -29.32
N TRP A 513 -16.35 18.27 -30.20
CA TRP A 513 -15.36 19.07 -30.93
C TRP A 513 -16.02 20.06 -31.90
N ALA A 514 -17.11 19.67 -32.56
CA ALA A 514 -17.90 20.58 -33.38
C ALA A 514 -18.48 21.76 -32.57
N LYS A 515 -18.87 21.54 -31.30
CA LYS A 515 -19.31 22.61 -30.39
C LYS A 515 -18.16 23.48 -29.87
N GLN A 516 -16.97 22.90 -29.70
CA GLN A 516 -15.76 23.63 -29.30
C GLN A 516 -15.19 24.52 -30.41
N ARG A 517 -15.78 24.50 -31.61
CA ARG A 517 -15.50 25.44 -32.70
C ARG A 517 -15.47 26.89 -32.20
N ASP A 518 -16.45 27.28 -31.40
CA ASP A 518 -16.59 28.66 -30.93
C ASP A 518 -15.50 29.03 -29.89
N PHE A 519 -14.99 28.04 -29.15
CA PHE A 519 -13.86 28.22 -28.23
C PHE A 519 -12.54 28.48 -28.97
N HIS A 520 -12.31 27.84 -30.12
CA HIS A 520 -11.13 28.11 -30.94
C HIS A 520 -11.15 29.51 -31.56
N GLY A 521 -12.33 29.99 -31.99
CA GLY A 521 -12.50 31.39 -32.39
C GLY A 521 -12.06 32.35 -31.29
N ALA A 522 -12.55 32.15 -30.06
CA ALA A 522 -12.18 32.98 -28.91
C ALA A 522 -10.68 32.95 -28.57
N MET A 523 -10.02 31.78 -28.67
CA MET A 523 -8.57 31.64 -28.46
C MET A 523 -7.75 32.39 -29.53
N GLU A 524 -8.20 32.41 -30.77
CA GLU A 524 -7.53 33.11 -31.85
C GLU A 524 -7.69 34.62 -31.75
N GLU A 525 -8.90 35.10 -31.43
CA GLU A 525 -9.14 36.51 -31.12
C GLU A 525 -8.25 36.97 -29.96
N ALA A 526 -8.13 36.17 -28.91
CA ALA A 526 -7.23 36.44 -27.80
C ALA A 526 -5.75 36.49 -28.22
N ARG A 527 -5.31 35.59 -29.11
CA ARG A 527 -3.94 35.60 -29.67
C ARG A 527 -3.69 36.80 -30.58
N ALA A 528 -4.64 37.16 -31.44
CA ALA A 528 -4.55 38.33 -32.31
C ALA A 528 -4.50 39.62 -31.49
N ALA A 529 -5.35 39.74 -30.46
CA ALA A 529 -5.32 40.85 -29.52
C ALA A 529 -4.01 40.91 -28.72
N ALA A 530 -3.45 39.77 -28.30
CA ALA A 530 -2.15 39.71 -27.64
C ALA A 530 -1.02 40.16 -28.58
N LYS A 531 -1.00 39.67 -29.82
CA LYS A 531 -0.02 40.07 -30.83
C LYS A 531 -0.11 41.57 -31.13
N HIS A 532 -1.31 42.11 -31.35
CA HIS A 532 -1.53 43.53 -31.56
C HIS A 532 -1.04 44.39 -30.37
N ARG A 533 -1.25 43.93 -29.13
CA ARG A 533 -0.68 44.59 -27.94
C ARG A 533 0.84 44.56 -27.95
N GLN A 534 1.44 43.44 -28.33
CA GLN A 534 2.89 43.28 -28.40
C GLN A 534 3.51 44.16 -29.49
N ASP A 535 2.94 44.15 -30.70
CA ASP A 535 3.37 44.97 -31.83
C ASP A 535 3.23 46.47 -31.51
N ASN A 536 2.14 46.88 -30.84
CA ASN A 536 1.97 48.27 -30.38
C ASN A 536 2.90 48.66 -29.23
N ALA A 537 3.23 47.74 -28.31
CA ALA A 537 4.21 47.98 -27.26
C ALA A 537 5.62 48.17 -27.85
N TYR A 538 5.98 47.41 -28.89
CA TYR A 538 7.23 47.59 -29.62
C TYR A 538 7.29 48.91 -30.38
N ASN A 539 6.19 49.33 -31.04
CA ASN A 539 6.13 50.61 -31.74
C ASN A 539 6.23 51.83 -30.80
N LEU A 540 5.77 51.73 -29.55
CA LEU A 540 5.92 52.80 -28.56
C LEU A 540 7.37 52.94 -28.05
N GLN A 541 8.15 51.85 -28.05
CA GLN A 541 9.57 51.88 -27.68
C GLN A 541 10.48 52.40 -28.79
N SER A 542 10.08 52.37 -30.06
CA SER A 542 10.87 52.89 -31.18
C SER A 542 10.65 54.38 -31.46
N VAL A 543 9.77 55.05 -30.71
CA VAL A 543 9.44 56.49 -30.88
C VAL A 543 10.05 57.34 -29.74
N VAL A 544 10.70 56.71 -28.75
CA VAL A 544 11.52 57.35 -27.71
C VAL A 544 12.98 57.09 -28.05
#